data_AF-A0A1Z4GDU4-F1
#
_entry.id   AF-A0A1Z4GDU4-F1
#
_cell.length_a   1.000
_cell.length_b   1.000
_cell.length_c   1.000
_cell.angle_alpha   90.00
_cell.angle_beta   90.00
_cell.angle_gamma   90.00
#
_symmetry.space_group_name_H-M   'P 1'
#
loop_
_entity.id
_entity.type
_entity.pdbx_description
1 polymer ?
#
loop_
_entity_poly.entity_id
_entity_poly.type
_entity_poly.pdbx_seq_one_letter_code
_entity_poly.pdbx_strand_id
1 'polypeptide(L)' 'MSVNPTPRYKGKRINLTVPLDLYEKVEQLAEEETRPVAQMFLRLAQEGFEARTEKDK' A
#
# COMPACT_ATOMS: atom_id res chain seq x y z
N MET A 1 -18.12 -32.66 -3.08
CA MET A 1 -16.79 -32.14 -3.44
C MET A 1 -16.85 -30.62 -3.33
N SER A 2 -16.31 -30.04 -2.25
CA SER A 2 -16.25 -28.58 -2.11
C SER A 2 -15.07 -28.05 -2.92
N VAL A 3 -15.37 -27.37 -4.02
CA VAL A 3 -14.38 -26.67 -4.83
C VAL A 3 -14.06 -25.38 -4.09
N ASN A 4 -13.00 -25.35 -3.30
CA ASN A 4 -12.47 -24.07 -2.79
C ASN A 4 -11.87 -23.34 -4.00
N PRO A 5 -12.43 -22.19 -4.43
CA PRO A 5 -11.85 -21.44 -5.52
C PRO A 5 -10.50 -20.88 -5.06
N THR A 6 -9.42 -21.47 -5.56
CA THR A 6 -8.07 -20.92 -5.42
C THR A 6 -8.12 -19.48 -5.94
N PRO A 7 -7.81 -18.46 -5.12
CA PRO A 7 -7.96 -17.07 -5.54
C PRO A 7 -7.03 -16.81 -6.72
N ARG A 8 -7.62 -16.61 -7.89
CA ARG A 8 -6.94 -16.39 -9.18
C ARG A 8 -6.12 -15.10 -9.22
N TYR A 9 -6.26 -14.26 -8.19
CA TYR A 9 -5.52 -13.04 -7.94
C TYR A 9 -5.14 -13.02 -6.45
N LYS A 10 -3.84 -12.92 -6.13
CA LYS A 10 -3.36 -12.91 -4.72
C LYS A 10 -3.61 -11.57 -4.00
N GLY A 11 -4.03 -10.53 -4.71
CA GLY A 11 -4.29 -9.20 -4.16
C GLY A 11 -5.78 -8.87 -4.10
N LYS A 12 -6.23 -8.29 -2.98
CA LYS A 12 -7.55 -7.66 -2.85
C LYS A 12 -7.46 -6.22 -3.35
N ARG A 13 -8.38 -5.80 -4.21
CA ARG A 13 -8.50 -4.37 -4.59
C ARG A 13 -9.14 -3.61 -3.44
N ILE A 14 -8.56 -2.49 -3.07
CA ILE A 14 -9.06 -1.61 -2.01
C ILE A 14 -9.11 -0.20 -2.60
N ASN A 15 -10.25 0.46 -2.43
CA ASN A 15 -10.38 1.89 -2.70
C ASN A 15 -10.21 2.62 -1.37
N LEU A 16 -9.36 3.63 -1.34
CA LEU A 16 -9.07 4.43 -0.15
C LEU A 16 -9.32 5.90 -0.48
N THR A 17 -9.89 6.62 0.47
CA THR A 17 -9.95 8.08 0.43
C THR A 17 -8.92 8.60 1.42
N VAL A 18 -8.04 9.48 0.95
CA VAL A 18 -7.01 10.12 1.77
C VAL A 18 -7.16 11.63 1.67
N PRO A 19 -6.67 12.38 2.68
CA PRO A 19 -6.54 13.82 2.56
C PRO A 19 -5.73 14.22 1.32
N LEU A 20 -6.12 15.33 0.67
CA LEU A 20 -5.50 15.79 -0.56
C LEU A 20 -4.01 16.12 -0.36
N ASP A 21 -3.68 16.78 0.74
CA ASP A 21 -2.31 17.15 1.11
C ASP A 21 -1.39 15.92 1.30
N LEU A 22 -1.96 14.80 1.79
CA LEU A 22 -1.22 13.54 1.87
C LEU A 22 -1.03 12.94 0.48
N TYR A 23 -2.05 12.97 -0.37
CA TYR A 23 -1.95 12.46 -1.73
C TYR A 23 -0.87 13.19 -2.53
N GLU A 24 -0.87 14.51 -2.52
CA GLU A 24 0.12 15.34 -3.24
C GLU A 24 1.56 15.04 -2.79
N LYS A 25 1.78 14.85 -1.48
CA LYS A 25 3.10 14.46 -0.96
C LYS A 25 3.54 13.08 -1.44
N VAL A 26 2.62 12.11 -1.44
CA VAL A 26 2.92 10.74 -1.90
C VAL A 26 3.14 10.71 -3.41
N GLU A 27 2.44 11.54 -4.17
CA GLU A 27 2.64 11.72 -5.61
C GLU A 27 4.03 12.30 -5.90
N GLN A 28 4.44 13.37 -5.22
CA GLN A 28 5.78 13.94 -5.36
C GLN A 28 6.89 12.90 -5.07
N LEU A 29 6.76 12.16 -3.97
CA LEU A 29 7.70 11.09 -3.63
C LEU A 29 7.73 9.99 -4.71
N ALA A 30 6.57 9.66 -5.28
CA ALA A 30 6.46 8.66 -6.33
C ALA A 30 7.16 9.11 -7.62
N GLU A 31 7.05 10.39 -7.97
CA GLU A 31 7.77 11.00 -9.10
C GLU A 31 9.28 10.96 -8.88
N GLU A 32 9.76 11.39 -7.70
CA GLU A 32 11.18 11.39 -7.34
C GLU A 32 11.80 9.98 -7.42
N GLU A 33 11.06 8.95 -6.98
CA GLU A 33 11.53 7.56 -7.02
C GLU A 33 11.22 6.83 -8.33
N THR A 34 10.59 7.49 -9.31
CA THR A 34 10.16 6.89 -10.58
C THR A 34 9.25 5.66 -10.39
N ARG A 35 8.29 5.74 -9.45
CA ARG A 35 7.36 4.66 -9.11
C ARG A 35 5.91 5.06 -9.35
N PRO A 36 5.02 4.08 -9.61
CA PRO A 36 3.58 4.36 -9.59
C PRO A 36 3.12 4.81 -8.20
N VAL A 37 2.30 5.85 -8.13
CA VAL A 37 1.73 6.40 -6.88
C VAL A 37 1.12 5.30 -5.99
N ALA A 38 0.36 4.37 -6.58
CA ALA A 38 -0.23 3.25 -5.85
C ALA A 38 0.82 2.32 -5.20
N GLN A 39 1.97 2.11 -5.85
CA GLN A 39 3.06 1.34 -5.24
C GLN A 39 3.77 2.10 -4.14
N MET A 40 3.89 3.43 -4.27
CA MET A 40 4.44 4.27 -3.21
C MET A 40 3.55 4.21 -1.95
N PHE A 41 2.23 4.28 -2.09
CA PHE A 41 1.29 4.09 -0.98
C PHE A 41 1.48 2.75 -0.26
N LEU A 42 1.65 1.65 -1.02
CA LEU A 42 1.87 0.33 -0.44
C LEU A 42 3.20 0.24 0.31
N ARG A 43 4.27 0.82 -0.26
CA ARG A 43 5.59 0.86 0.36
C ARG A 43 5.54 1.60 1.70
N LEU A 44 4.99 2.81 1.71
CA LEU A 44 4.88 3.63 2.93
C LEU A 44 4.01 2.94 4.00
N ALA A 45 2.95 2.25 3.58
CA ALA A 45 2.13 1.47 4.50
C ALA A 45 2.90 0.30 5.12
N GLN A 46 3.74 -0.38 4.33
CA GLN A 46 4.59 -1.46 4.82
C GLN A 46 5.67 -0.96 5.77
N GLU A 47 6.40 0.10 5.41
CA GLU A 47 7.42 0.73 6.26
C GLU A 47 6.82 1.20 7.59
N GLY A 48 5.64 1.84 7.55
CA GLY A 48 4.92 2.25 8.74
C GLY A 48 4.37 1.10 9.58
N PHE A 49 4.14 -0.08 9.00
CA PHE A 49 3.76 -1.28 9.74
C PHE A 49 4.98 -1.89 10.43
N GLU A 50 6.09 -2.06 9.70
CA GLU A 50 7.36 -2.58 10.22
C GLU A 50 7.88 -1.72 11.39
N ALA A 51 7.92 -0.39 11.21
CA ALA A 51 8.34 0.55 12.25
C ALA A 51 7.45 0.54 13.51
N ARG A 52 6.17 0.14 13.38
CA ARG A 52 5.30 -0.07 14.54
C ARG A 52 5.60 -1.39 15.24
N THR A 53 5.75 -2.47 14.47
CA THR A 53 6.05 -3.80 15.02
C THR A 53 7.44 -3.91 15.65
N GLU A 54 8.42 -3.10 15.24
CA GLU A 54 9.73 -3.02 15.89
C GLU A 54 9.70 -2.28 17.22
N LYS A 55 8.75 -1.35 17.42
CA LYS A 55 8.59 -0.64 18.70
C LYS A 55 7.90 -1.49 19.78
N ASP A 56 7.16 -2.52 19.39
CA ASP A 56 6.42 -3.40 20.29
C ASP A 56 7.19 -4.69 20.67
N LYS A 57 8.45 -4.83 20.22
CA LYS A 57 9.36 -5.93 20.61
C LYS A 57 10.37 -5.48 21.66
#